data_AF-U7KT46-F1
#
_entry.id   AF-U7KT46-F1
#
_cell.length_a   1.000
_cell.length_b   1.000
_cell.length_c   1.000
_cell.angle_alpha   90.00
_cell.angle_beta   90.00
_cell.angle_gamma   90.00
#
_symmetry.space_group_name_H-M   'P 1'
#
loop_
_entity.id
_entity.type
_entity.pdbx_description
1 polymer ?
#
loop_
_entity_poly.entity_id
_entity_poly.type
_entity_poly.pdbx_seq_one_letter_code
_entity_poly.pdbx_strand_id
1 'polypeptide(L)'
;MSLDVEEPHDFAEFLGYNRRESSSVFSSRKKYGSYLQQALPSESGSCDDRLQYVLDSVICVEDSAPPVLIHTARHGLFKADFVIITGGRKTARVPSSCQSYRDTVPVFPSPYDPSFSHWLENHPTSRIGILGTGLSAVDAARLALFEGVEAVILSPSGQLPGVRTSLQLSAPKEIPAEEFRAHSRSVEDFRQYAIQHATSLGWYPGRLREPLPRNGTDRFLLDYELAENGYSVWEKMIGRMVDLANQTWSPLKVSLRQTLLNGISDWIHRYVTAMPVQGAKNLREGFQAGSLVLARGQGSGEQARNAVDLKDASGNSHRVEAVVCACGYEDPGWIKHNKGIFPGQIKPNASRWVGAPLNNGWGTAQAGNRVLFAGEAAAPTTAIPSYARTSIMQANFALDWINSHA
;
A
#
# COMPACT_ATOMS: atom_id res chain seq x y z
N MET A 1 10.76 11.24 -0.22
CA MET A 1 9.73 10.85 -1.21
C MET A 1 9.61 11.99 -2.19
N SER A 2 10.63 12.11 -3.05
CA SER A 2 10.71 13.14 -4.08
C SER A 2 9.97 12.69 -5.34
N LEU A 3 9.37 13.59 -6.11
CA LEU A 3 8.81 13.28 -7.43
C LEU A 3 9.88 13.23 -8.53
N ASP A 4 11.03 13.86 -8.29
CA ASP A 4 12.15 13.92 -9.22
C ASP A 4 13.30 13.00 -8.77
N VAL A 5 13.67 12.04 -9.62
CA VAL A 5 14.78 11.14 -9.31
C VAL A 5 16.12 11.88 -9.24
N GLU A 6 16.28 12.94 -10.03
CA GLU A 6 17.49 13.76 -10.07
C GLU A 6 17.54 14.76 -8.90
N GLU A 7 16.38 15.14 -8.35
CA GLU A 7 16.26 15.96 -7.15
C GLU A 7 15.65 15.18 -5.97
N PRO A 8 16.37 14.21 -5.37
CA PRO A 8 15.83 13.32 -4.34
C PRO A 8 15.42 14.02 -3.04
N HIS A 9 15.72 15.32 -2.91
CA HIS A 9 15.43 16.16 -1.76
C HIS A 9 14.32 17.20 -2.00
N ASP A 10 13.72 17.28 -3.19
CA ASP A 10 12.73 18.31 -3.54
C ASP A 10 11.56 18.40 -2.53
N PHE A 11 11.08 17.28 -2.01
CA PHE A 11 9.97 17.22 -1.06
C PHE A 11 10.43 17.63 0.33
N ALA A 12 11.69 17.38 0.67
CA ALA A 12 12.25 17.88 1.91
C ALA A 12 12.39 19.41 1.86
N GLU A 13 12.83 19.94 0.72
CA GLU A 13 12.92 21.38 0.47
C GLU A 13 11.53 22.04 0.50
N PHE A 14 10.52 21.42 -0.13
CA PHE A 14 9.11 21.85 -0.03
C PHE A 14 8.63 21.94 1.44
N LEU A 15 9.05 21.00 2.28
CA LEU A 15 8.70 20.99 3.70
C LEU A 15 9.53 21.98 4.54
N GLY A 16 10.53 22.65 3.95
CA GLY A 16 11.46 23.54 4.63
C GLY A 16 12.52 22.83 5.48
N TYR A 17 12.77 21.54 5.21
CA TYR A 17 13.79 20.76 5.92
C TYR A 17 15.15 20.87 5.23
N ASN A 18 16.22 20.89 6.04
CA ASN A 18 17.57 20.75 5.51
C ASN A 18 17.83 19.29 5.08
N ARG A 19 18.75 19.07 4.13
CA ARG A 19 19.06 17.73 3.57
C ARG A 19 19.28 16.63 4.62
N ARG A 20 19.85 16.97 5.78
CA ARG A 20 20.11 16.05 6.91
C ARG A 20 18.85 15.61 7.70
N GLU A 21 17.77 16.38 7.66
CA GLU A 21 16.53 16.11 8.42
C GLU A 21 15.54 15.24 7.62
N SER A 22 15.77 15.04 6.32
CA SER A 22 14.78 14.49 5.39
C SER A 22 14.47 13.00 5.52
N SER A 23 15.36 12.18 6.09
CA SER A 23 15.23 10.71 6.12
C SER A 23 14.41 10.17 7.29
N SER A 24 14.09 11.01 8.28
CA SER A 24 13.38 10.64 9.51
C SER A 24 11.97 11.24 9.62
N VAL A 25 11.52 12.01 8.62
CA VAL A 25 10.24 12.74 8.70
C VAL A 25 9.14 12.02 7.92
N PHE A 26 8.16 11.51 8.66
CA PHE A 26 6.89 11.09 8.09
C PHE A 26 5.95 12.29 7.98
N SER A 27 5.84 12.85 6.78
CA SER A 27 4.90 13.94 6.50
C SER A 27 3.46 13.44 6.44
N SER A 28 2.50 14.32 6.74
CA SER A 28 1.08 13.97 6.64
C SER A 28 0.66 13.80 5.17
N ARG A 29 -0.33 12.93 4.91
CA ARG A 29 -0.88 12.76 3.55
C ARG A 29 -1.41 14.07 2.97
N LYS A 30 -1.96 14.95 3.82
CA LYS A 30 -2.40 16.30 3.42
C LYS A 30 -1.23 17.12 2.86
N LYS A 31 -0.09 17.18 3.57
CA LYS A 31 1.10 17.90 3.10
C LYS A 31 1.67 17.30 1.82
N TYR A 32 1.76 15.97 1.73
CA TYR A 32 2.21 15.32 0.50
C TYR A 32 1.25 15.59 -0.66
N GLY A 33 -0.07 15.54 -0.44
CA GLY A 33 -1.07 15.89 -1.45
C GLY A 33 -0.96 17.34 -1.93
N SER A 34 -0.74 18.30 -1.02
CA SER A 34 -0.48 19.70 -1.40
C SER A 34 0.79 19.86 -2.22
N TYR A 35 1.84 19.12 -1.89
CA TYR A 35 3.07 19.09 -2.70
C TYR A 35 2.80 18.54 -4.10
N LEU A 36 2.08 17.42 -4.23
CA LEU A 36 1.70 16.88 -5.54
C LEU A 36 0.88 17.88 -6.37
N GLN A 37 -0.05 18.61 -5.73
CA GLN A 37 -0.87 19.63 -6.39
C GLN A 37 -0.04 20.82 -6.88
N GLN A 38 1.00 21.23 -6.14
CA GLN A 38 1.89 22.31 -6.55
C GLN A 38 2.86 21.88 -7.66
N ALA A 39 3.26 20.61 -7.67
CA ALA A 39 4.12 20.06 -8.71
C ALA A 39 3.39 19.86 -10.05
N LEU A 40 2.05 19.73 -10.02
CA LEU A 40 1.23 19.69 -11.23
C LEU A 40 0.97 21.12 -11.74
N PRO A 41 1.12 21.39 -13.05
CA PRO A 41 0.69 22.66 -13.63
C PRO A 41 -0.78 22.90 -13.28
N SER A 42 -1.10 24.08 -12.75
CA SER A 42 -2.46 24.43 -12.34
C SER A 42 -3.45 24.23 -13.50
N GLU A 43 -4.60 23.58 -13.23
CA GLU A 43 -5.70 23.32 -14.19
C GLU A 43 -6.14 24.56 -15.00
N SER A 44 -5.84 25.75 -14.49
CA SER A 44 -6.30 27.04 -15.00
C SER A 44 -5.19 27.98 -15.51
N GLY A 45 -3.95 27.51 -15.65
CA GLY A 45 -2.81 28.36 -16.05
C GLY A 45 -2.09 27.81 -17.27
N SER A 46 -2.47 28.27 -18.47
CA SER A 46 -1.68 28.30 -19.73
C SER A 46 -0.48 27.33 -19.77
N CYS A 47 -0.73 26.02 -19.81
CA CYS A 47 0.24 25.14 -20.43
C CYS A 47 0.10 25.37 -21.93
N ASP A 48 1.10 25.99 -22.57
CA ASP A 48 1.38 25.75 -24.00
C ASP A 48 1.05 24.29 -24.29
N ASP A 49 0.13 23.97 -25.21
CA ASP A 49 -0.25 22.69 -25.88
C ASP A 49 0.37 21.32 -25.46
N ARG A 50 0.96 21.19 -24.27
CA ARG A 50 1.89 20.14 -23.82
C ARG A 50 1.28 19.23 -22.76
N LEU A 51 0.28 19.72 -22.02
CA LEU A 51 -0.47 18.93 -21.04
C LEU A 51 -1.95 19.29 -21.10
N GLN A 52 -2.80 18.30 -21.34
CA GLN A 52 -4.25 18.45 -21.38
C GLN A 52 -4.91 17.47 -20.41
N TYR A 53 -5.79 17.98 -19.55
CA TYR A 53 -6.58 17.17 -18.63
C TYR A 53 -7.95 16.89 -19.25
N VAL A 54 -8.28 15.61 -19.41
CA VAL A 54 -9.59 15.15 -19.93
C VAL A 54 -10.31 14.36 -18.86
N LEU A 55 -11.43 14.89 -18.38
CA LEU A 55 -12.27 14.21 -17.39
C LEU A 55 -13.19 13.19 -18.09
N ASP A 56 -12.67 11.99 -18.34
CA ASP A 56 -13.44 10.88 -18.91
C ASP A 56 -12.93 9.51 -18.45
N SER A 57 -13.75 8.48 -18.66
CA SER A 57 -13.38 7.08 -18.45
C SER A 57 -12.90 6.45 -19.75
N VAL A 58 -11.70 5.89 -19.75
CA VAL A 58 -11.21 5.03 -20.83
C VAL A 58 -12.00 3.73 -20.84
N ILE A 59 -12.51 3.32 -22.00
CA ILE A 59 -13.25 2.06 -22.20
C ILE A 59 -12.44 1.02 -22.97
N CYS A 60 -11.54 1.45 -23.85
CA CYS A 60 -10.69 0.58 -24.65
C CYS A 60 -9.44 1.34 -25.11
N VAL A 61 -8.29 0.66 -25.12
CA VAL A 61 -7.07 1.11 -25.80
C VAL A 61 -6.73 0.09 -26.88
N GLU A 62 -6.66 0.50 -28.14
CA GLU A 62 -6.31 -0.36 -29.27
C GLU A 62 -4.93 0.00 -29.81
N ASP A 63 -4.06 -1.00 -29.85
CA ASP A 63 -2.69 -0.88 -30.36
C ASP A 63 -2.45 -1.90 -31.48
N SER A 64 -3.25 -1.76 -32.53
CA SER A 64 -3.20 -2.65 -33.70
C SER A 64 -2.38 -2.10 -34.85
N ALA A 65 -2.36 -0.78 -34.99
CA ALA A 65 -1.58 0.00 -35.95
C ALA A 65 -1.33 1.38 -35.33
N PRO A 66 -0.30 2.12 -35.75
CA PRO A 66 -0.16 3.51 -35.36
C PRO A 66 -1.28 4.36 -35.99
N PRO A 67 -1.81 5.38 -35.28
CA PRO A 67 -1.57 5.70 -33.88
C PRO A 67 -2.37 4.79 -32.93
N VAL A 68 -1.98 4.74 -31.64
CA VAL A 68 -2.78 4.09 -30.60
C VAL A 68 -4.12 4.80 -30.47
N LEU A 69 -5.20 4.03 -30.45
CA LEU A 69 -6.57 4.53 -30.35
C LEU A 69 -7.08 4.38 -28.92
N ILE A 70 -7.53 5.47 -28.32
CA ILE A 70 -8.09 5.50 -26.95
C ILE A 70 -9.57 5.84 -27.04
N HIS A 71 -10.41 4.86 -26.76
CA HIS A 71 -11.84 5.04 -26.69
C HIS A 71 -12.23 5.44 -25.28
N THR A 72 -13.08 6.46 -25.18
CA THR A 72 -13.58 7.02 -23.93
C THR A 72 -15.10 6.96 -23.89
N ALA A 73 -15.67 7.06 -22.68
CA ALA A 73 -17.11 6.91 -22.48
C ALA A 73 -17.92 8.11 -22.99
N ARG A 74 -17.36 9.33 -22.96
CA ARG A 74 -18.10 10.56 -23.30
C ARG A 74 -17.54 11.30 -24.50
N HIS A 75 -16.22 11.41 -24.62
CA HIS A 75 -15.55 12.24 -25.62
C HIS A 75 -15.16 11.50 -26.90
N GLY A 76 -15.49 10.21 -26.99
CA GLY A 76 -15.24 9.41 -28.19
C GLY A 76 -13.80 8.91 -28.26
N LEU A 77 -13.09 9.26 -29.34
CA LEU A 77 -11.80 8.67 -29.72
C LEU A 77 -10.65 9.68 -29.65
N PHE A 78 -9.60 9.33 -28.91
CA PHE A 78 -8.30 10.01 -28.93
C PHE A 78 -7.26 9.18 -29.66
N LYS A 79 -6.24 9.85 -30.20
CA LYS A 79 -5.10 9.24 -30.89
C LYS A 79 -3.81 9.64 -30.19
N ALA A 80 -2.91 8.70 -29.98
CA ALA A 80 -1.61 8.95 -29.38
C ALA A 80 -0.53 8.07 -30.02
N ASP A 81 0.71 8.54 -30.06
CA ASP A 81 1.84 7.71 -30.48
C ASP A 81 2.15 6.64 -29.44
N PHE A 82 2.05 7.01 -28.16
CA PHE A 82 2.28 6.13 -27.02
C PHE A 82 1.22 6.32 -25.95
N VAL A 83 0.93 5.24 -25.19
CA VAL A 83 0.00 5.29 -24.06
C VAL A 83 0.64 4.66 -22.84
N ILE A 84 0.61 5.38 -21.71
CA ILE A 84 0.97 4.84 -20.40
C ILE A 84 -0.30 4.71 -19.57
N ILE A 85 -0.60 3.48 -19.15
CA ILE A 85 -1.71 3.18 -18.26
C ILE A 85 -1.14 3.06 -16.84
N THR A 86 -1.59 3.92 -15.93
CA THR A 86 -1.01 4.06 -14.58
C THR A 86 -1.84 3.41 -13.48
N GLY A 87 -3.11 3.09 -13.72
CA GLY A 87 -4.01 2.51 -12.73
C GLY A 87 -5.39 2.16 -13.29
N GLY A 88 -6.34 1.90 -12.40
CA GLY A 88 -7.73 1.61 -12.74
C GLY A 88 -8.69 2.01 -11.62
N ARG A 89 -9.99 1.96 -11.89
CA ARG A 89 -11.00 2.27 -10.87
C ARG A 89 -11.04 1.18 -9.80
N LYS A 90 -10.65 1.54 -8.58
CA LYS A 90 -10.76 0.67 -7.40
C LYS A 90 -12.09 0.85 -6.68
N THR A 91 -12.58 -0.23 -6.09
CA THR A 91 -13.74 -0.23 -5.19
C THR A 91 -13.30 -0.73 -3.82
N ALA A 92 -13.76 -0.08 -2.75
CA ALA A 92 -13.41 -0.50 -1.40
C ALA A 92 -14.01 -1.89 -1.12
N ARG A 93 -13.22 -2.78 -0.51
CA ARG A 93 -13.67 -4.14 -0.23
C ARG A 93 -14.52 -4.15 1.03
N VAL A 94 -15.78 -4.56 0.88
CA VAL A 94 -16.69 -4.85 2.00
C VAL A 94 -16.77 -6.37 2.16
N PRO A 95 -16.30 -6.95 3.28
CA PRO A 95 -16.43 -8.38 3.54
C PRO A 95 -17.88 -8.85 3.44
N SER A 96 -18.10 -10.04 2.86
CA SER A 96 -19.44 -10.64 2.81
C SER A 96 -20.02 -10.92 4.20
N SER A 97 -19.16 -11.08 5.22
CA SER A 97 -19.57 -11.18 6.62
C SER A 97 -20.37 -9.97 7.12
N CYS A 98 -20.22 -8.79 6.50
CA CYS A 98 -21.00 -7.61 6.84
C CYS A 98 -22.46 -7.68 6.38
N GLN A 99 -22.79 -8.55 5.42
CA GLN A 99 -24.14 -8.65 4.87
C GLN A 99 -25.18 -9.06 5.92
N SER A 100 -24.77 -9.80 6.96
CA SER A 100 -25.70 -10.26 7.99
C SER A 100 -26.15 -9.18 8.97
N TYR A 101 -25.52 -8.00 9.00
CA TYR A 101 -25.85 -6.93 9.96
C TYR A 101 -25.84 -5.51 9.37
N ARG A 102 -25.62 -5.37 8.05
CA ARG A 102 -25.60 -4.08 7.34
C ARG A 102 -26.88 -3.26 7.46
N ASP A 103 -28.01 -3.91 7.74
CA ASP A 103 -29.31 -3.23 7.92
C ASP A 103 -29.59 -2.90 9.40
N THR A 104 -28.71 -3.32 10.32
CA THR A 104 -28.81 -3.12 11.77
C THR A 104 -27.93 -1.97 12.27
N VAL A 105 -26.71 -1.86 11.73
CA VAL A 105 -25.73 -0.83 12.07
C VAL A 105 -25.12 -0.21 10.82
N PRO A 106 -24.65 1.05 10.85
CA PRO A 106 -23.89 1.62 9.74
C PRO A 106 -22.65 0.77 9.42
N VAL A 107 -22.49 0.45 8.13
CA VAL A 107 -21.29 -0.21 7.59
C VAL A 107 -20.63 0.72 6.59
N PHE A 108 -19.51 1.30 7.00
CA PHE A 108 -18.72 2.20 6.15
C PHE A 108 -17.76 1.39 5.30
N PRO A 109 -17.78 1.53 3.96
CA PRO A 109 -16.97 0.72 3.06
C PRO A 109 -15.48 1.04 3.14
N SER A 110 -15.11 2.21 3.67
CA SER A 110 -13.73 2.69 3.78
C SER A 110 -13.61 3.66 4.96
N PRO A 111 -12.46 3.74 5.65
CA PRO A 111 -12.21 4.76 6.66
C PRO A 111 -12.04 6.17 6.08
N TYR A 112 -12.01 6.31 4.75
CA TYR A 112 -11.99 7.59 4.06
C TYR A 112 -13.37 8.01 3.53
N ASP A 113 -14.43 7.26 3.87
CA ASP A 113 -15.80 7.68 3.63
C ASP A 113 -16.12 8.92 4.50
N PRO A 114 -16.54 10.06 3.94
CA PRO A 114 -16.86 11.26 4.73
C PRO A 114 -17.95 11.03 5.79
N SER A 115 -18.86 10.08 5.54
CA SER A 115 -19.91 9.74 6.50
C SER A 115 -19.37 9.05 7.75
N PHE A 116 -18.19 8.40 7.68
CA PHE A 116 -17.57 7.75 8.84
C PHE A 116 -17.08 8.76 9.86
N SER A 117 -16.33 9.79 9.44
CA SER A 117 -15.87 10.84 10.36
C SER A 117 -17.05 11.60 10.98
N HIS A 118 -18.04 11.94 10.16
CA HIS A 118 -19.25 12.59 10.64
C HIS A 118 -20.01 11.73 11.65
N TRP A 119 -20.04 10.40 11.46
CA TRP A 119 -20.65 9.50 12.42
C TRP A 119 -19.92 9.51 13.76
N LEU A 120 -18.58 9.48 13.77
CA LEU A 120 -17.77 9.50 14.99
C LEU A 120 -18.02 10.76 15.83
N GLU A 121 -18.01 11.93 15.19
CA GLU A 121 -18.26 13.23 15.84
C GLU A 121 -19.61 13.27 16.60
N ASN A 122 -20.62 12.58 16.07
CA ASN A 122 -21.97 12.55 16.65
C ASN A 122 -22.20 11.41 17.66
N HIS A 123 -21.24 10.50 17.83
CA HIS A 123 -21.37 9.30 18.66
C HIS A 123 -20.14 9.06 19.57
N PRO A 124 -19.75 10.04 20.41
CA PRO A 124 -18.47 10.00 21.15
C PRO A 124 -18.40 8.93 22.24
N THR A 125 -19.53 8.38 22.70
CA THR A 125 -19.59 7.30 23.71
C THR A 125 -19.77 5.92 23.10
N SER A 126 -19.77 5.83 21.77
CA SER A 126 -20.00 4.59 21.05
C SER A 126 -18.75 3.74 20.94
N ARG A 127 -18.95 2.51 20.45
CA ARG A 127 -17.87 1.58 20.13
C ARG A 127 -17.99 1.10 18.70
N ILE A 128 -16.90 1.12 17.95
CA ILE A 128 -16.88 0.71 16.54
C ILE A 128 -16.10 -0.57 16.30
N GLY A 129 -16.50 -1.32 15.28
CA GLY A 129 -15.72 -2.42 14.70
C GLY A 129 -14.90 -1.95 13.51
N ILE A 130 -13.61 -2.23 13.50
CA ILE A 130 -12.70 -1.94 12.39
C ILE A 130 -12.28 -3.27 11.78
N LEU A 131 -12.64 -3.52 10.52
CA LEU A 131 -12.30 -4.76 9.83
C LEU A 131 -11.02 -4.59 9.00
N GLY A 132 -9.97 -5.30 9.38
CA GLY A 132 -8.63 -5.24 8.77
C GLY A 132 -7.58 -4.72 9.74
N THR A 133 -6.30 -4.94 9.43
CA THR A 133 -5.17 -4.46 10.25
C THR A 133 -4.12 -3.67 9.46
N GLY A 134 -4.39 -3.33 8.19
CA GLY A 134 -3.47 -2.51 7.38
C GLY A 134 -3.39 -1.06 7.86
N LEU A 135 -2.60 -0.23 7.16
CA LEU A 135 -2.48 1.21 7.48
C LEU A 135 -3.82 1.95 7.46
N SER A 136 -4.78 1.55 6.62
CA SER A 136 -6.14 2.13 6.66
C SER A 136 -6.88 1.84 7.96
N ALA A 137 -6.67 0.66 8.56
CA ALA A 137 -7.28 0.31 9.86
C ALA A 137 -6.62 1.11 11.00
N VAL A 138 -5.31 1.34 10.90
CA VAL A 138 -4.57 2.22 11.82
C VAL A 138 -5.11 3.65 11.73
N ASP A 139 -5.34 4.18 10.53
CA ASP A 139 -5.94 5.51 10.36
C ASP A 139 -7.34 5.57 11.00
N ALA A 140 -8.17 4.55 10.76
CA ALA A 140 -9.51 4.45 11.34
C ALA A 140 -9.50 4.43 12.88
N ALA A 141 -8.61 3.62 13.47
CA ALA A 141 -8.46 3.51 14.91
C ALA A 141 -7.96 4.82 15.52
N ARG A 142 -7.00 5.49 14.88
CA ARG A 142 -6.50 6.78 15.34
C ARG A 142 -7.57 7.87 15.29
N LEU A 143 -8.40 7.87 14.24
CA LEU A 143 -9.52 8.81 14.14
C LEU A 143 -10.56 8.55 15.24
N ALA A 144 -10.95 7.29 15.45
CA ALA A 144 -11.87 6.93 16.53
C ALA A 144 -11.34 7.35 17.91
N LEU A 145 -10.08 7.03 18.22
CA LEU A 145 -9.44 7.43 19.49
C LEU A 145 -9.34 8.95 19.63
N PHE A 146 -9.13 9.69 18.54
CA PHE A 146 -9.10 11.15 18.56
C PHE A 146 -10.48 11.74 18.90
N GLU A 147 -11.56 11.15 18.40
CA GLU A 147 -12.94 11.53 18.71
C GLU A 147 -13.46 10.94 20.04
N GLY A 148 -12.61 10.23 20.79
CA GLY A 148 -12.98 9.61 22.07
C GLY A 148 -13.82 8.32 21.95
N VAL A 149 -13.99 7.80 20.73
CA VAL A 149 -14.78 6.60 20.42
C VAL A 149 -13.94 5.34 20.62
N GLU A 150 -14.49 4.34 21.33
CA GLU A 150 -13.83 3.05 21.52
C GLU A 150 -13.81 2.23 20.22
N ALA A 151 -12.80 1.38 20.05
CA ALA A 151 -12.65 0.58 18.84
C ALA A 151 -12.21 -0.85 19.10
N VAL A 152 -12.72 -1.76 18.26
CA VAL A 152 -12.24 -3.15 18.15
C VAL A 152 -11.75 -3.40 16.74
N ILE A 153 -10.46 -3.68 16.60
CA ILE A 153 -9.85 -4.08 15.34
C ILE A 153 -9.94 -5.60 15.22
N LEU A 154 -10.59 -6.09 14.15
CA LEU A 154 -10.62 -7.51 13.82
C LEU A 154 -9.99 -7.77 12.45
N SER A 155 -9.09 -8.75 12.37
CA SER A 155 -8.63 -9.26 11.08
C SER A 155 -8.28 -10.75 11.12
N PRO A 156 -8.23 -11.44 9.96
CA PRO A 156 -7.87 -12.85 9.91
C PRO A 156 -6.50 -13.17 10.50
N SER A 157 -5.56 -12.22 10.44
CA SER A 157 -4.23 -12.36 11.04
C SER A 157 -4.22 -12.00 12.52
N GLY A 158 -5.04 -11.03 12.94
CA GLY A 158 -4.95 -10.44 14.27
C GLY A 158 -3.62 -9.74 14.52
N GLN A 159 -2.91 -9.31 13.45
CA GLN A 159 -1.57 -8.72 13.52
C GLN A 159 -1.58 -7.32 12.92
N LEU A 160 -1.08 -6.34 13.69
CA LEU A 160 -0.83 -4.98 13.21
C LEU A 160 0.49 -4.89 12.42
N PRO A 161 0.67 -3.84 11.59
CA PRO A 161 1.94 -3.55 10.95
C PRO A 161 3.01 -3.24 12.01
N GLY A 162 4.28 -3.39 11.63
CA GLY A 162 5.39 -3.01 12.51
C GLY A 162 5.45 -1.48 12.73
N VAL A 163 6.38 -1.06 13.60
CA VAL A 163 6.61 0.35 13.92
C VAL A 163 8.02 0.75 13.50
N ARG A 164 8.18 1.97 12.98
CA ARG A 164 9.48 2.54 12.58
C ARG A 164 9.59 4.03 12.84
N THR A 165 10.81 4.51 13.01
CA THR A 165 11.13 5.94 13.12
C THR A 165 11.55 6.55 11.79
N SER A 166 12.10 5.71 10.90
CA SER A 166 12.56 6.13 9.57
C SER A 166 12.38 5.01 8.55
N LEU A 167 12.57 5.32 7.27
CA LEU A 167 12.73 4.33 6.21
C LEU A 167 13.99 4.68 5.43
N GLN A 168 15.10 4.01 5.76
CA GLN A 168 16.39 4.32 5.16
C GLN A 168 16.52 3.62 3.80
N LEU A 169 16.77 4.42 2.76
CA LEU A 169 17.08 3.94 1.41
C LEU A 169 18.55 3.50 1.31
N SER A 170 19.45 4.28 1.93
CA SER A 170 20.86 3.95 2.08
C SER A 170 21.04 3.13 3.34
N ALA A 171 21.12 1.81 3.18
CA ALA A 171 21.41 0.93 4.30
C ALA A 171 22.81 1.21 4.86
N PRO A 172 23.02 1.18 6.19
CA PRO A 172 24.34 1.38 6.80
C PRO A 172 25.39 0.39 6.32
N LYS A 173 24.94 -0.78 5.88
CA LYS A 173 25.75 -1.79 5.20
C LYS A 173 25.17 -1.98 3.81
N GLU A 174 26.04 -1.91 2.79
CA GLU A 174 25.62 -2.09 1.41
C GLU A 174 24.98 -3.47 1.20
N ILE A 175 23.95 -3.48 0.36
CA ILE A 175 23.26 -4.69 -0.12
C ILE A 175 23.44 -4.71 -1.65
N PRO A 176 24.48 -5.39 -2.17
CA PRO A 176 24.75 -5.48 -3.60
C PRO A 176 23.60 -6.16 -4.34
N ALA A 177 23.24 -5.64 -5.52
CA ALA A 177 22.13 -6.19 -6.30
C ALA A 177 22.40 -7.62 -6.80
N GLU A 178 23.67 -7.94 -7.10
CA GLU A 178 24.08 -9.28 -7.53
C GLU A 178 23.94 -10.31 -6.42
N GLU A 179 24.37 -9.96 -5.20
CA GLU A 179 24.24 -10.80 -4.01
C GLU A 179 22.76 -11.03 -3.66
N PHE A 180 21.96 -9.95 -3.63
CA PHE A 180 20.52 -10.04 -3.41
C PHE A 180 19.85 -10.97 -4.43
N ARG A 181 20.20 -10.85 -5.72
CA ARG A 181 19.70 -11.72 -6.79
C ARG A 181 20.15 -13.17 -6.61
N ALA A 182 21.41 -13.40 -6.22
CA ALA A 182 21.95 -14.74 -5.99
C ALA A 182 21.19 -15.48 -4.89
N HIS A 183 20.80 -14.77 -3.82
CA HIS A 183 20.02 -15.31 -2.71
C HIS A 183 18.50 -15.32 -2.92
N SER A 184 18.01 -14.82 -4.06
CA SER A 184 16.58 -14.78 -4.40
C SER A 184 16.11 -16.00 -5.20
N ARG A 185 16.76 -17.16 -5.01
CA ARG A 185 16.45 -18.41 -5.73
C ARG A 185 15.43 -19.27 -5.01
N SER A 186 15.34 -19.13 -3.70
CA SER A 186 14.37 -19.83 -2.85
C SER A 186 14.04 -18.98 -1.62
N VAL A 187 12.90 -19.28 -0.98
CA VAL A 187 12.48 -18.59 0.25
C VAL A 187 13.48 -18.79 1.37
N GLU A 188 14.01 -20.00 1.54
CA GLU A 188 14.93 -20.32 2.63
C GLU A 188 16.26 -19.59 2.48
N ASP A 189 16.83 -19.59 1.27
CA ASP A 189 18.06 -18.88 0.96
C ASP A 189 17.92 -17.37 1.21
N PHE A 190 16.85 -16.77 0.70
CA PHE A 190 16.56 -15.35 0.93
C PHE A 190 16.36 -15.03 2.42
N ARG A 191 15.70 -15.93 3.15
CA ARG A 191 15.47 -15.78 4.58
C ARG A 191 16.78 -15.79 5.36
N GLN A 192 17.67 -16.75 5.10
CA GLN A 192 18.98 -16.81 5.73
C GLN A 192 19.80 -15.55 5.43
N TYR A 193 19.82 -15.14 4.16
CA TYR A 193 20.47 -13.91 3.71
C TYR A 193 19.99 -12.67 4.48
N ALA A 194 18.67 -12.46 4.56
CA ALA A 194 18.11 -11.31 5.25
C ALA A 194 18.29 -11.37 6.79
N ILE A 195 18.27 -12.57 7.40
CA ILE A 195 18.61 -12.75 8.82
C ILE A 195 20.07 -12.38 9.09
N GLN A 196 21.01 -12.84 8.24
CA GLN A 196 22.44 -12.52 8.36
C GLN A 196 22.69 -11.02 8.23
N HIS A 197 22.06 -10.36 7.25
CA HIS A 197 22.13 -8.90 7.12
C HIS A 197 21.56 -8.19 8.34
N ALA A 198 20.37 -8.56 8.80
CA ALA A 198 19.79 -7.99 10.01
C ALA A 198 20.72 -8.17 11.22
N THR A 199 21.31 -9.37 11.37
CA THR A 199 22.25 -9.68 12.46
C THR A 199 23.49 -8.80 12.40
N SER A 200 24.03 -8.58 11.21
CA SER A 200 25.18 -7.67 11.01
C SER A 200 24.86 -6.20 11.32
N LEU A 201 23.58 -5.81 11.30
CA LEU A 201 23.10 -4.49 11.73
C LEU A 201 22.77 -4.44 13.22
N GLY A 202 23.10 -5.50 13.98
CA GLY A 202 22.87 -5.59 15.41
C GLY A 202 21.51 -6.18 15.79
N TRP A 203 20.81 -6.85 14.86
CA TRP A 203 19.62 -7.61 15.20
C TRP A 203 20.01 -8.89 15.92
N TYR A 204 19.68 -8.97 17.21
CA TYR A 204 19.83 -10.19 17.96
C TYR A 204 18.44 -10.62 18.42
N PRO A 205 17.90 -11.73 17.88
CA PRO A 205 16.61 -12.28 18.31
C PRO A 205 16.53 -12.59 19.82
N GLY A 206 17.65 -12.47 20.55
CA GLY A 206 17.76 -12.70 22.00
C GLY A 206 18.22 -11.50 22.84
N ARG A 207 18.31 -10.26 22.32
CA ARG A 207 18.58 -9.08 23.19
C ARG A 207 17.49 -8.87 24.26
N LEU A 208 16.33 -9.49 24.09
CA LEU A 208 15.22 -9.55 25.06
C LEU A 208 15.02 -10.93 25.72
N ARG A 209 15.85 -11.94 25.40
CA ARG A 209 15.77 -13.34 25.91
C ARG A 209 14.41 -14.05 25.84
N GLU A 210 13.41 -13.47 25.18
CA GLU A 210 12.06 -14.03 25.10
C GLU A 210 11.66 -14.35 23.66
N PRO A 211 10.90 -15.43 23.43
CA PRO A 211 10.32 -15.72 22.13
C PRO A 211 9.44 -14.56 21.68
N LEU A 212 9.49 -14.24 20.39
CA LEU A 212 8.64 -13.21 19.80
C LEU A 212 7.16 -13.45 20.17
N PRO A 213 6.44 -12.43 20.67
CA PRO A 213 5.05 -12.61 21.07
C PRO A 213 4.19 -13.10 19.92
N ARG A 214 3.32 -14.07 20.20
CA ARG A 214 2.35 -14.62 19.22
C ARG A 214 1.09 -13.76 19.13
N ASN A 215 0.70 -13.11 20.23
CA ASN A 215 -0.39 -12.15 20.26
C ASN A 215 0.01 -10.89 19.48
N GLY A 216 -0.89 -10.40 18.60
CA GLY A 216 -0.65 -9.21 17.81
C GLY A 216 -0.48 -7.93 18.61
N THR A 217 -1.16 -7.78 19.75
CA THR A 217 -1.03 -6.60 20.62
C THR A 217 0.35 -6.54 21.24
N ASP A 218 0.76 -7.61 21.93
CA ASP A 218 2.07 -7.70 22.57
C ASP A 218 3.19 -7.56 21.53
N ARG A 219 2.98 -8.13 20.34
CA ARG A 219 3.95 -7.99 19.25
C ARG A 219 4.04 -6.55 18.73
N PHE A 220 2.92 -5.85 18.63
CA PHE A 220 2.90 -4.43 18.27
C PHE A 220 3.59 -3.57 19.33
N LEU A 221 3.33 -3.82 20.61
CA LEU A 221 3.95 -3.09 21.73
C LEU A 221 5.47 -3.29 21.76
N LEU A 222 5.94 -4.51 21.49
CA LEU A 222 7.36 -4.80 21.32
C LEU A 222 7.97 -4.01 20.14
N ASP A 223 7.33 -4.04 18.96
CA ASP A 223 7.81 -3.29 17.79
C ASP A 223 7.85 -1.77 18.08
N TYR A 224 6.86 -1.25 18.82
CA TYR A 224 6.83 0.15 19.28
C TYR A 224 8.02 0.47 20.18
N GLU A 225 8.27 -0.33 21.21
CA GLU A 225 9.36 -0.12 22.16
C GLU A 225 10.73 -0.17 21.48
N LEU A 226 10.93 -1.13 20.58
CA LEU A 226 12.17 -1.23 19.80
C LEU A 226 12.38 0.00 18.89
N ALA A 227 11.31 0.51 18.28
CA ALA A 227 11.39 1.70 17.44
C ALA A 227 11.66 2.97 18.27
N GLU A 228 10.91 3.19 19.35
CA GLU A 228 11.05 4.35 20.24
C GLU A 228 12.46 4.45 20.83
N ASN A 229 13.10 3.32 21.15
CA ASN A 229 14.45 3.26 21.70
C ASN A 229 15.57 3.16 20.64
N GLY A 230 15.26 3.27 19.34
CA GLY A 230 16.26 3.23 18.27
C GLY A 230 16.90 1.85 18.01
N TYR A 231 16.27 0.79 18.48
CA TYR A 231 16.71 -0.61 18.31
C TYR A 231 16.07 -1.31 17.10
N SER A 232 15.16 -0.65 16.38
CA SER A 232 14.59 -1.20 15.15
C SER A 232 15.66 -1.29 14.05
N VAL A 233 16.06 -2.52 13.71
CA VAL A 233 17.03 -2.77 12.62
C VAL A 233 16.37 -2.81 11.25
N TRP A 234 15.07 -3.09 11.18
CA TRP A 234 14.34 -3.28 9.92
C TRP A 234 14.25 -1.99 9.13
N GLU A 235 14.10 -0.84 9.79
CA GLU A 235 14.10 0.49 9.16
C GLU A 235 15.40 0.80 8.40
N LYS A 236 16.52 0.15 8.76
CA LYS A 236 17.85 0.35 8.18
C LYS A 236 18.10 -0.46 6.91
N MET A 237 17.26 -1.45 6.61
CA MET A 237 17.48 -2.36 5.46
C MET A 237 16.25 -2.52 4.56
N ILE A 238 15.03 -2.35 5.09
CA ILE A 238 13.82 -2.69 4.35
C ILE A 238 13.62 -1.81 3.12
N GLY A 239 13.99 -0.51 3.19
CA GLY A 239 13.90 0.40 2.06
C GLY A 239 14.75 -0.08 0.88
N ARG A 240 16.01 -0.42 1.14
CA ARG A 240 16.92 -0.97 0.12
C ARG A 240 16.44 -2.32 -0.42
N MET A 241 15.94 -3.21 0.44
CA MET A 241 15.41 -4.51 0.00
C MET A 241 14.17 -4.39 -0.89
N VAL A 242 13.28 -3.43 -0.62
CA VAL A 242 12.13 -3.14 -1.48
C VAL A 242 12.58 -2.66 -2.86
N ASP A 243 13.56 -1.73 -2.91
CA ASP A 243 14.14 -1.25 -4.17
C ASP A 243 14.74 -2.41 -4.98
N LEU A 244 15.54 -3.27 -4.33
CA LEU A 244 16.16 -4.43 -4.96
C LEU A 244 15.14 -5.48 -5.40
N ALA A 245 14.08 -5.73 -4.62
CA ALA A 245 13.00 -6.64 -5.02
C ALA A 245 12.28 -6.12 -6.26
N ASN A 246 11.95 -4.82 -6.31
CA ASN A 246 11.31 -4.22 -7.48
C ASN A 246 12.23 -4.24 -8.72
N GLN A 247 13.54 -4.09 -8.54
CA GLN A 247 14.49 -4.19 -9.64
C GLN A 247 14.73 -5.63 -10.12
N THR A 248 14.88 -6.58 -9.20
CA THR A 248 15.40 -7.92 -9.50
C THR A 248 14.36 -9.02 -9.56
N TRP A 249 13.23 -8.89 -8.85
CA TRP A 249 12.18 -9.91 -8.84
C TRP A 249 11.12 -9.68 -9.93
N SER A 250 10.98 -8.44 -10.40
CA SER A 250 10.03 -8.11 -11.47
C SER A 250 10.22 -8.94 -12.75
N PRO A 251 11.47 -9.21 -13.22
CA PRO A 251 11.71 -10.07 -14.38
C PRO A 251 11.59 -11.58 -14.11
N LEU A 252 11.45 -12.02 -12.85
CA LEU A 252 11.33 -13.43 -12.53
C LEU A 252 10.00 -14.01 -13.03
N LYS A 253 9.98 -15.33 -13.22
CA LYS A 253 8.73 -16.08 -13.47
C LYS A 253 7.72 -15.77 -12.36
N VAL A 254 6.47 -15.55 -12.75
CA VAL A 254 5.36 -15.19 -11.83
C VAL A 254 5.28 -16.15 -10.65
N SER A 255 5.41 -17.46 -10.88
CA SER A 255 5.37 -18.47 -9.82
C SER A 255 6.48 -18.30 -8.79
N LEU A 256 7.73 -18.07 -9.23
CA LEU A 256 8.85 -17.85 -8.32
C LEU A 256 8.70 -16.54 -7.55
N ARG A 257 8.33 -15.44 -8.23
CA ARG A 257 8.06 -14.15 -7.57
C ARG A 257 7.00 -14.30 -6.50
N GLN A 258 5.88 -14.98 -6.80
CA GLN A 258 4.82 -15.20 -5.83
C GLN A 258 5.26 -16.09 -4.66
N THR A 259 6.06 -17.12 -4.92
CA THR A 259 6.64 -17.98 -3.87
C THR A 259 7.53 -17.17 -2.93
N LEU A 260 8.41 -16.31 -3.45
CA LEU A 260 9.26 -15.43 -2.64
C LEU A 260 8.41 -14.47 -1.80
N LEU A 261 7.48 -13.74 -2.42
CA LEU A 261 6.60 -12.78 -1.74
C LEU A 261 5.76 -13.44 -0.64
N ASN A 262 5.15 -14.59 -0.91
CA ASN A 262 4.36 -15.33 0.06
C ASN A 262 5.24 -15.84 1.21
N GLY A 263 6.43 -16.37 0.89
CA GLY A 263 7.37 -16.91 1.88
C GLY A 263 7.94 -15.87 2.85
N ILE A 264 7.93 -14.59 2.47
CA ILE A 264 8.41 -13.49 3.32
C ILE A 264 7.28 -12.69 3.99
N SER A 265 6.02 -12.97 3.63
CA SER A 265 4.85 -12.22 4.10
C SER A 265 4.79 -12.14 5.62
N ASP A 266 5.02 -13.25 6.31
CA ASP A 266 4.76 -13.34 7.76
C ASP A 266 5.75 -12.53 8.62
N TRP A 267 6.90 -12.13 8.09
CA TRP A 267 7.95 -11.48 8.88
C TRP A 267 8.53 -10.22 8.25
N ILE A 268 8.59 -10.09 6.92
CA ILE A 268 9.07 -8.87 6.25
C ILE A 268 7.93 -7.90 5.94
N HIS A 269 6.77 -8.40 5.49
CA HIS A 269 5.70 -7.54 4.99
C HIS A 269 5.19 -6.56 6.06
N ARG A 270 5.19 -6.97 7.33
CA ARG A 270 4.86 -6.08 8.47
C ARG A 270 5.78 -4.86 8.56
N TYR A 271 7.04 -4.96 8.13
CA TYR A 271 8.00 -3.87 8.15
C TYR A 271 7.99 -3.04 6.86
N VAL A 272 7.64 -3.65 5.72
CA VAL A 272 7.39 -2.91 4.47
C VAL A 272 6.31 -1.85 4.69
N THR A 273 5.24 -2.25 5.36
CA THR A 273 4.06 -1.41 5.66
C THR A 273 4.08 -0.81 7.07
N ALA A 274 5.25 -0.74 7.71
CA ALA A 274 5.36 -0.25 9.07
C ALA A 274 4.87 1.20 9.23
N MET A 275 4.17 1.45 10.34
CA MET A 275 3.64 2.76 10.68
C MET A 275 4.69 3.61 11.39
N PRO A 276 4.59 4.95 11.31
CA PRO A 276 5.44 5.87 12.07
C PRO A 276 5.24 5.69 13.58
N VAL A 277 6.33 5.79 14.36
CA VAL A 277 6.29 5.73 15.84
C VAL A 277 5.28 6.71 16.44
N GLN A 278 5.18 7.92 15.89
CA GLN A 278 4.22 8.92 16.34
C GLN A 278 2.77 8.48 16.15
N GLY A 279 2.47 7.75 15.07
CA GLY A 279 1.13 7.18 14.85
C GLY A 279 0.85 5.98 15.77
N ALA A 280 1.88 5.19 16.05
CA ALA A 280 1.80 4.04 16.93
C ALA A 280 1.59 4.43 18.42
N LYS A 281 2.08 5.60 18.84
CA LYS A 281 1.89 6.11 20.21
C LYS A 281 0.41 6.18 20.60
N ASN A 282 -0.44 6.73 19.73
CA ASN A 282 -1.89 6.83 19.97
C ASN A 282 -2.53 5.43 20.17
N LEU A 283 -2.10 4.44 19.38
CA LEU A 283 -2.59 3.07 19.50
C LEU A 283 -2.15 2.44 20.82
N ARG A 284 -0.88 2.63 21.22
CA ARG A 284 -0.36 2.17 22.52
C ARG A 284 -1.20 2.73 23.67
N GLU A 285 -1.46 4.03 23.67
CA GLU A 285 -2.27 4.69 24.69
C GLU A 285 -3.70 4.12 24.71
N GLY A 286 -4.31 3.90 23.54
CA GLY A 286 -5.63 3.27 23.43
C GLY A 286 -5.66 1.82 23.97
N PHE A 287 -4.63 1.02 23.70
CA PHE A 287 -4.51 -0.33 24.26
C PHE A 287 -4.35 -0.31 25.78
N GLN A 288 -3.56 0.62 26.33
CA GLN A 288 -3.35 0.77 27.77
C GLN A 288 -4.61 1.24 28.49
N ALA A 289 -5.38 2.13 27.87
CA ALA A 289 -6.66 2.63 28.41
C ALA A 289 -7.82 1.64 28.25
N GLY A 290 -7.65 0.57 27.45
CA GLY A 290 -8.71 -0.37 27.11
C GLY A 290 -9.71 0.13 26.06
N SER A 291 -9.54 1.36 25.56
CA SER A 291 -10.39 1.95 24.51
C SER A 291 -10.11 1.38 23.12
N LEU A 292 -9.00 0.65 22.95
CA LEU A 292 -8.67 -0.10 21.74
C LEU A 292 -8.45 -1.58 22.05
N VAL A 293 -9.09 -2.45 21.29
CA VAL A 293 -8.89 -3.91 21.35
C VAL A 293 -8.49 -4.42 19.97
N LEU A 294 -7.53 -5.35 19.92
CA LEU A 294 -7.15 -6.07 18.71
C LEU A 294 -7.47 -7.56 18.90
N ALA A 295 -8.21 -8.12 17.94
CA ALA A 295 -8.57 -9.52 17.95
C ALA A 295 -8.41 -10.16 16.57
N ARG A 296 -8.21 -11.47 16.56
CA ARG A 296 -8.22 -12.27 15.33
C ARG A 296 -9.68 -12.59 14.99
N GLY A 297 -10.15 -12.30 13.79
CA GLY A 297 -11.54 -12.61 13.39
C GLY A 297 -11.86 -12.20 11.95
N GLN A 298 -12.93 -12.77 11.39
CA GLN A 298 -13.40 -12.50 10.02
C GLN A 298 -14.44 -11.36 9.97
N GLY A 299 -14.79 -10.77 11.11
CA GLY A 299 -15.83 -9.74 11.20
C GLY A 299 -17.26 -10.26 11.05
N SER A 300 -17.48 -11.57 11.22
CA SER A 300 -18.83 -12.13 11.38
C SER A 300 -19.42 -11.70 12.71
N GLY A 301 -20.70 -11.36 12.72
CA GLY A 301 -21.39 -10.94 13.94
C GLY A 301 -22.87 -11.28 13.93
N GLU A 302 -23.42 -11.31 15.14
CA GLU A 302 -24.85 -11.52 15.40
C GLU A 302 -25.52 -10.16 15.59
N GLN A 303 -26.68 -9.96 14.98
CA GLN A 303 -27.44 -8.72 15.15
C GLN A 303 -27.91 -8.59 16.60
N ALA A 304 -27.79 -7.38 17.14
CA ALA A 304 -28.41 -6.99 18.39
C ALA A 304 -29.16 -5.66 18.20
N ARG A 305 -29.97 -5.24 19.19
CA ARG A 305 -30.70 -3.96 19.10
C ARG A 305 -29.71 -2.81 18.93
N ASN A 306 -29.73 -2.15 17.77
CA ASN A 306 -28.86 -1.04 17.35
C ASN A 306 -27.35 -1.33 17.47
N ALA A 307 -26.96 -2.60 17.43
CA ALA A 307 -25.57 -3.02 17.57
C ALA A 307 -25.35 -4.35 16.85
N VAL A 308 -24.09 -4.74 16.73
CA VAL A 308 -23.68 -6.08 16.29
C VAL A 308 -22.65 -6.63 17.26
N ASP A 309 -22.79 -7.91 17.61
CA ASP A 309 -21.83 -8.63 18.43
C ASP A 309 -20.84 -9.37 17.51
N LEU A 310 -19.72 -8.73 17.21
CA LEU A 310 -18.67 -9.29 16.35
C LEU A 310 -17.93 -10.42 17.08
N LYS A 311 -17.78 -11.57 16.43
CA LYS A 311 -17.09 -12.73 17.00
C LYS A 311 -15.62 -12.74 16.60
N ASP A 312 -14.74 -12.95 17.58
CA ASP A 312 -13.35 -13.28 17.33
C ASP A 312 -13.14 -14.80 17.15
N ALA A 313 -11.93 -15.19 16.75
CA ALA A 313 -11.53 -16.57 16.49
C ALA A 313 -11.49 -17.44 17.77
N SER A 314 -11.52 -16.82 18.95
CA SER A 314 -11.60 -17.49 20.24
C SER A 314 -13.06 -17.63 20.73
N GLY A 315 -14.03 -17.08 19.98
CA GLY A 315 -15.45 -17.11 20.30
C GLY A 315 -15.90 -15.95 21.21
N ASN A 316 -15.02 -15.02 21.58
CA ASN A 316 -15.44 -13.84 22.34
C ASN A 316 -16.28 -12.92 21.45
N SER A 317 -17.24 -12.24 22.08
CA SER A 317 -18.15 -11.31 21.41
C SER A 317 -17.78 -9.88 21.75
N HIS A 318 -17.70 -9.04 20.72
CA HIS A 318 -17.35 -7.64 20.79
C HIS A 318 -18.52 -6.81 20.27
N ARG A 319 -19.30 -6.22 21.18
CA ARG A 319 -20.45 -5.37 20.83
C ARG A 319 -19.99 -4.05 20.24
N VAL A 320 -20.49 -3.70 19.06
CA VAL A 320 -20.19 -2.45 18.36
C VAL A 320 -21.44 -1.86 17.71
N GLU A 321 -21.48 -0.54 17.55
CA GLU A 321 -22.64 0.23 17.06
C GLU A 321 -22.47 0.72 15.62
N ALA A 322 -21.26 0.63 15.08
CA ALA A 322 -20.96 0.80 13.66
C ALA A 322 -19.75 -0.04 13.26
N VAL A 323 -19.61 -0.32 11.97
CA VAL A 323 -18.47 -1.06 11.40
C VAL A 323 -17.84 -0.26 10.27
N VAL A 324 -16.51 -0.18 10.25
CA VAL A 324 -15.73 0.39 9.15
C VAL A 324 -14.83 -0.66 8.51
N CYS A 325 -14.94 -0.81 7.19
CA CYS A 325 -14.17 -1.76 6.41
C CYS A 325 -12.83 -1.14 5.99
N ALA A 326 -11.75 -1.56 6.63
CA ALA A 326 -10.37 -1.25 6.26
C ALA A 326 -9.69 -2.44 5.56
N CYS A 327 -10.45 -3.14 4.69
CA CYS A 327 -10.07 -4.41 4.06
C CYS A 327 -9.35 -4.25 2.71
N GLY A 328 -8.87 -3.05 2.40
CA GLY A 328 -8.24 -2.72 1.13
C GLY A 328 -9.25 -2.48 0.00
N TYR A 329 -8.76 -2.56 -1.23
CA TYR A 329 -9.54 -2.28 -2.43
C TYR A 329 -9.51 -3.47 -3.38
N GLU A 330 -10.62 -3.68 -4.08
CA GLU A 330 -10.67 -4.55 -5.24
C GLU A 330 -10.10 -3.83 -6.46
N ASP A 331 -9.14 -4.48 -7.10
CA ASP A 331 -8.53 -4.03 -8.35
C ASP A 331 -8.84 -5.08 -9.43
N PRO A 332 -9.83 -4.83 -10.30
CA PRO A 332 -10.17 -5.74 -11.39
C PRO A 332 -9.09 -5.75 -12.49
N GLY A 333 -8.10 -4.86 -12.41
CA GLY A 333 -6.97 -4.77 -13.32
C GLY A 333 -7.37 -4.37 -14.74
N TRP A 334 -6.57 -4.82 -15.69
CA TRP A 334 -6.75 -4.60 -17.13
C TRP A 334 -6.81 -5.94 -17.84
N ILE A 335 -7.52 -6.00 -18.96
CA ILE A 335 -7.80 -7.23 -19.69
C ILE A 335 -7.45 -7.02 -21.16
N LYS A 336 -6.76 -7.98 -21.76
CA LYS A 336 -6.51 -8.00 -23.20
C LYS A 336 -7.54 -8.89 -23.87
N HIS A 337 -8.24 -8.34 -24.86
CA HIS A 337 -9.19 -9.09 -25.67
C HIS A 337 -9.10 -8.64 -27.12
N ASN A 338 -8.84 -9.58 -28.03
CA ASN A 338 -8.46 -9.29 -29.42
C ASN A 338 -7.28 -8.29 -29.45
N LYS A 339 -7.46 -7.17 -30.15
CA LYS A 339 -6.49 -6.09 -30.30
C LYS A 339 -6.66 -4.96 -29.26
N GLY A 340 -7.66 -5.07 -28.39
CA GLY A 340 -8.00 -4.05 -27.40
C GLY A 340 -7.58 -4.42 -25.98
N ILE A 341 -7.31 -3.38 -25.19
CA ILE A 341 -6.98 -3.41 -23.77
C ILE A 341 -8.10 -2.69 -23.03
N PHE A 342 -8.75 -3.39 -22.10
CA PHE A 342 -9.98 -2.93 -21.44
C PHE A 342 -9.77 -2.84 -19.94
N PRO A 343 -10.36 -1.85 -19.25
CA PRO A 343 -10.50 -1.89 -17.80
C PRO A 343 -11.26 -3.15 -17.37
N GLY A 344 -10.81 -3.78 -16.29
CA GLY A 344 -11.37 -5.05 -15.82
C GLY A 344 -12.84 -4.97 -15.41
N GLN A 345 -13.35 -3.78 -15.02
CA GLN A 345 -14.77 -3.60 -14.67
C GLN A 345 -15.69 -3.87 -15.87
N ILE A 346 -15.21 -3.68 -17.10
CA ILE A 346 -16.01 -3.82 -18.32
C ILE A 346 -16.16 -5.30 -18.70
N LYS A 347 -15.19 -6.15 -18.31
CA LYS A 347 -15.18 -7.58 -18.62
C LYS A 347 -14.86 -8.41 -17.36
N PRO A 348 -15.76 -8.42 -16.35
CA PRO A 348 -15.47 -8.98 -15.03
C PRO A 348 -15.14 -10.48 -15.02
N ASN A 349 -15.51 -11.21 -16.08
CA ASN A 349 -15.30 -12.66 -16.20
C ASN A 349 -14.04 -13.04 -16.99
N ALA A 350 -13.27 -12.06 -17.48
CA ALA A 350 -12.04 -12.34 -18.21
C ALA A 350 -10.80 -12.21 -17.32
N SER A 351 -9.80 -13.05 -17.58
CA SER A 351 -8.57 -13.07 -16.80
C SER A 351 -7.82 -11.75 -16.93
N ARG A 352 -7.35 -11.24 -15.78
CA ARG A 352 -6.46 -10.07 -15.72
C ARG A 352 -5.24 -10.31 -16.60
N TRP A 353 -4.96 -9.34 -17.45
CA TRP A 353 -3.79 -9.34 -18.28
C TRP A 353 -2.57 -8.81 -17.52
N VAL A 354 -1.48 -9.54 -17.66
CA VAL A 354 -0.16 -9.20 -17.11
C VAL A 354 0.71 -8.85 -18.32
N GLY A 355 1.11 -7.58 -18.42
CA GLY A 355 2.06 -7.14 -19.45
C GLY A 355 3.42 -7.85 -19.32
N ALA A 356 4.27 -7.71 -20.33
CA ALA A 356 5.64 -8.24 -20.28
C ALA A 356 6.54 -7.27 -19.50
N PRO A 357 7.11 -7.64 -18.35
CA PRO A 357 7.95 -6.72 -17.57
C PRO A 357 9.17 -6.28 -18.39
N LEU A 358 9.46 -4.99 -18.40
CA LEU A 358 10.68 -4.45 -18.97
C LEU A 358 11.88 -4.88 -18.11
N ASN A 359 13.00 -5.21 -18.76
CA ASN A 359 14.23 -5.54 -18.06
C ASN A 359 14.69 -4.33 -17.23
N ASN A 360 14.97 -4.57 -15.95
CA ASN A 360 15.28 -3.53 -14.98
C ASN A 360 14.22 -2.42 -14.83
N GLY A 361 13.02 -2.56 -15.41
CA GLY A 361 12.01 -1.49 -15.45
C GLY A 361 11.22 -1.30 -14.15
N TRP A 362 11.68 -1.85 -13.03
CA TRP A 362 10.98 -1.78 -11.73
C TRP A 362 9.53 -2.30 -11.76
N GLY A 363 9.28 -3.27 -12.63
CA GLY A 363 7.95 -3.83 -12.85
C GLY A 363 7.11 -3.08 -13.88
N THR A 364 7.57 -1.96 -14.45
CA THR A 364 6.99 -1.38 -15.67
C THR A 364 6.86 -2.47 -16.71
N ALA A 365 5.71 -2.58 -17.35
CA ALA A 365 5.42 -3.70 -18.23
C ALA A 365 4.90 -3.23 -19.58
N GLN A 366 5.41 -3.84 -20.63
CA GLN A 366 4.92 -3.66 -21.98
C GLN A 366 3.54 -4.31 -22.13
N ALA A 367 2.55 -3.49 -22.44
CA ALA A 367 1.15 -3.84 -22.64
C ALA A 367 0.75 -3.69 -24.12
N GLY A 368 1.70 -3.67 -25.04
CA GLY A 368 1.47 -3.46 -26.46
C GLY A 368 2.77 -3.09 -27.15
N ASN A 369 2.74 -2.88 -28.45
CA ASN A 369 3.85 -2.28 -29.18
C ASN A 369 4.10 -0.84 -28.72
N ARG A 370 3.03 -0.09 -28.40
CA ARG A 370 3.05 1.34 -28.05
C ARG A 370 2.36 1.66 -26.72
N VAL A 371 2.08 0.64 -25.91
CA VAL A 371 1.37 0.78 -24.64
C VAL A 371 2.20 0.20 -23.49
N LEU A 372 2.33 0.96 -22.39
CA LEU A 372 2.98 0.54 -21.16
C LEU A 372 2.03 0.53 -19.97
N PHE A 373 2.24 -0.38 -19.04
CA PHE A 373 1.74 -0.34 -17.68
C PHE A 373 2.82 0.22 -16.75
N ALA A 374 2.43 1.21 -15.95
CA ALA A 374 3.20 1.75 -14.84
C ALA A 374 2.28 1.92 -13.61
N GLY A 375 2.86 2.31 -12.48
CA GLY A 375 2.14 2.50 -11.23
C GLY A 375 1.35 1.26 -10.81
N GLU A 376 0.07 1.47 -10.52
CA GLU A 376 -0.82 0.42 -10.09
C GLU A 376 -1.16 -0.59 -11.19
N ALA A 377 -1.24 -0.15 -12.45
CA ALA A 377 -1.51 -1.07 -13.56
C ALA A 377 -0.38 -2.12 -13.72
N ALA A 378 0.85 -1.75 -13.35
CA ALA A 378 2.02 -2.61 -13.30
C ALA A 378 2.10 -3.49 -12.04
N ALA A 379 1.16 -3.40 -11.10
CA ALA A 379 1.21 -4.19 -9.86
C ALA A 379 1.42 -5.71 -10.05
N PRO A 380 0.89 -6.38 -11.09
CA PRO A 380 1.15 -7.81 -11.30
C PRO A 380 2.61 -8.15 -11.62
N THR A 381 3.37 -7.19 -12.13
CA THR A 381 4.79 -7.31 -12.51
C THR A 381 5.72 -6.67 -11.49
N THR A 382 5.20 -5.92 -10.53
CA THR A 382 5.97 -5.27 -9.46
C THR A 382 5.96 -6.11 -8.18
N ALA A 383 7.11 -6.25 -7.51
CA ALA A 383 7.18 -7.02 -6.27
C ALA A 383 6.44 -6.33 -5.11
N ILE A 384 6.70 -5.04 -4.91
CA ILE A 384 6.09 -4.18 -3.89
C ILE A 384 5.51 -2.93 -4.58
N PRO A 385 4.26 -3.00 -5.06
CA PRO A 385 3.65 -1.93 -5.87
C PRO A 385 3.17 -0.72 -5.06
N SER A 386 2.98 -0.86 -3.74
CA SER A 386 2.42 0.18 -2.86
C SER A 386 3.46 1.21 -2.38
N TYR A 387 4.57 1.36 -3.10
CA TYR A 387 5.68 2.22 -2.71
C TYR A 387 5.83 3.39 -3.70
N ALA A 388 5.64 4.62 -3.22
CA ALA A 388 5.62 5.82 -4.08
C ALA A 388 6.87 5.95 -4.97
N ARG A 389 8.05 5.64 -4.40
CA ARG A 389 9.33 5.63 -5.15
C ARG A 389 9.28 4.70 -6.35
N THR A 390 8.60 3.56 -6.25
CA THR A 390 8.44 2.64 -7.38
C THR A 390 7.73 3.32 -8.54
N SER A 391 6.66 4.09 -8.30
CA SER A 391 5.93 4.80 -9.36
C SER A 391 6.80 5.85 -10.06
N ILE A 392 7.64 6.55 -9.30
CA ILE A 392 8.59 7.53 -9.84
C ILE A 392 9.66 6.85 -10.71
N MET A 393 10.25 5.75 -10.22
CA MET A 393 11.21 4.97 -11.02
C MET A 393 10.57 4.45 -12.30
N GLN A 394 9.35 3.91 -12.21
CA GLN A 394 8.60 3.40 -13.38
C GLN A 394 8.28 4.50 -14.39
N ALA A 395 7.99 5.74 -13.94
CA ALA A 395 7.80 6.87 -14.84
C ALA A 395 9.06 7.17 -15.66
N ASN A 396 10.23 7.18 -15.04
CA ASN A 396 11.50 7.36 -15.75
C ASN A 396 11.75 6.24 -16.76
N PHE A 397 11.52 4.97 -16.39
CA PHE A 397 11.66 3.86 -17.35
C PHE A 397 10.67 3.96 -18.51
N ALA A 398 9.46 4.47 -18.28
CA ALA A 398 8.51 4.69 -19.34
C ALA A 398 8.98 5.79 -20.31
N LEU A 399 9.59 6.87 -19.79
CA LEU A 399 10.18 7.93 -20.61
C LEU A 399 11.37 7.43 -21.44
N ASP A 400 12.31 6.69 -20.83
CA ASP A 400 13.44 6.09 -21.54
C ASP A 400 12.98 5.13 -22.65
N TRP A 401 11.93 4.36 -22.36
CA TRP A 401 11.34 3.46 -23.34
C TRP A 401 10.69 4.22 -24.50
N ILE A 402 9.92 5.28 -24.23
CA ILE A 402 9.34 6.14 -25.28
C ILE A 402 10.45 6.75 -26.14
N ASN A 403 11.48 7.32 -25.52
CA ASN A 403 12.59 7.97 -26.24
C ASN A 403 13.41 7.01 -27.11
N SER A 404 13.43 5.72 -26.79
CA SER A 404 14.11 4.69 -27.58
C SER A 404 13.25 4.10 -28.71
N HIS A 405 11.96 4.41 -28.74
CA HIS A 405 10.98 3.87 -29.71
C HIS A 405 10.28 4.96 -30.54
N ALA A 406 10.46 6.24 -30.19
CA ALA A 406 10.15 7.41 -31.01
C ALA A 406 11.20 7.59 -32.10
#